data_AF-B7P4X7-F1
#
_entry.id   AF-B7P4X7-F1
#
_cell.length_a   1.000
_cell.length_b   1.000
_cell.length_c   1.000
_cell.angle_alpha   90.00
_cell.angle_beta   90.00
_cell.angle_gamma   90.00
#
_symmetry.space_group_name_H-M   'P 1'
#
loop_
_entity.id
_entity.type
_entity.pdbx_description
1 polymer ?
#
loop_
_entity_poly.entity_id
_entity_poly.type
_entity_poly.pdbx_seq_one_letter_code
_entity_poly.pdbx_strand_id
1 'polypeptide(L)' 'NFLAILTLLASHDPLLKQHLEGAPRNATLTSKTTQNDVIGVIKNLVQEKIASQVRSQERVFSIMADE' A
#
# COMPACT_ATOMS: atom_id res chain seq x y z
N ASN A 1 0.87 9.83 6.89
CA ASN A 1 0.32 8.71 7.66
C ASN A 1 1.11 7.40 7.49
N PHE A 2 1.66 7.10 6.30
CA PHE A 2 2.43 5.86 6.03
C PHE A 2 3.50 5.51 7.08
N LEU A 3 4.38 6.47 7.45
CA LEU A 3 5.40 6.24 8.48
C LEU A 3 4.80 5.88 9.84
N ALA A 4 3.70 6.51 10.25
CA ALA A 4 3.06 6.20 11.53
C ALA A 4 2.50 4.77 11.55
N ILE A 5 1.93 4.31 10.43
CA ILE A 5 1.46 2.93 10.27
C ILE A 5 2.64 1.97 10.30
N LEU A 6 3.74 2.28 9.61
CA LEU A 6 4.97 1.49 9.64
C LEU A 6 5.56 1.37 11.06
N THR A 7 5.60 2.47 11.81
CA THR A 7 6.08 2.47 13.19
C THR A 7 5.16 1.66 14.10
N LEU A 8 3.83 1.74 13.92
CA LEU A 8 2.88 0.92 14.65
C LEU A 8 3.09 -0.57 14.34
N LEU A 9 3.23 -0.95 13.07
CA LEU A 9 3.49 -2.33 12.68
C LEU A 9 4.83 -2.85 13.25
N ALA A 10 5.88 -2.04 13.20
CA ALA A 10 7.19 -2.37 13.77
C ALA A 10 7.12 -2.57 15.30
N SER A 11 6.15 -1.98 15.98
CA SER A 11 5.95 -2.23 17.42
C SER A 11 5.45 -3.64 17.73
N HIS A 12 4.93 -4.37 16.72
CA HIS A 12 4.40 -5.72 16.87
C HIS A 12 5.15 -6.76 16.02
N ASP A 13 5.99 -6.31 15.09
CA ASP A 13 6.83 -7.15 14.23
C ASP A 13 8.33 -6.85 14.49
N PRO A 14 9.03 -7.73 15.23
CA PRO A 14 10.46 -7.56 15.52
C PRO A 14 11.35 -7.54 14.28
N LEU A 15 10.97 -8.27 13.22
CA LEU A 15 11.75 -8.34 11.98
C LEU A 15 11.62 -7.02 11.21
N LEU A 16 10.41 -6.48 11.13
CA LEU A 16 10.19 -5.15 10.56
C LEU A 16 10.92 -4.07 11.34
N LYS A 17 10.91 -4.13 12.67
CA LYS A 17 11.66 -3.19 13.52
C LYS A 17 13.16 -3.26 13.25
N GLN A 18 13.73 -4.47 13.24
CA GLN A 18 15.14 -4.66 12.93
C GLN A 18 15.50 -4.14 11.54
N HIS A 19 14.65 -4.35 10.53
CA HIS A 19 14.86 -3.82 9.19
C HIS A 19 14.87 -2.29 9.17
N LEU A 20 13.90 -1.65 9.84
CA LEU A 20 13.81 -0.18 9.86
C LEU A 20 15.00 0.46 10.59
N GLU A 21 15.53 -0.19 11.62
CA GLU A 21 16.65 0.33 12.42
C GLU A 21 18.02 -0.02 11.84
N GLY A 22 18.16 -1.18 11.17
CA GLY A 22 19.44 -1.73 10.73
C GLY A 22 19.70 -1.69 9.23
N ALA A 23 18.69 -1.47 8.39
CA ALA A 23 18.88 -1.49 6.94
C ALA A 23 19.55 -0.20 6.43
N PRO A 24 20.30 -0.28 5.31
CA PRO A 24 20.79 0.90 4.60
C PRO A 24 19.65 1.87 4.29
N ARG A 25 19.95 3.18 4.30
CA ARG A 25 18.93 4.24 4.18
C ARG A 25 18.02 4.08 2.96
N ASN A 26 18.55 3.61 1.83
CA ASN A 26 17.82 3.33 0.60
C ASN A 26 16.94 2.07 0.65
N ALA A 27 17.23 1.12 1.54
CA ALA A 27 16.50 -0.13 1.72
C ALA A 27 15.37 -0.02 2.77
N THR A 28 15.37 1.02 3.61
CA THR A 28 14.27 1.28 4.56
C THR A 28 12.96 1.68 3.87
N LEU A 29 13.02 2.16 2.61
CA LEU A 29 11.89 2.68 1.84
C LEU A 29 11.12 3.81 2.55
N THR A 30 11.75 4.48 3.52
CA THR A 30 11.14 5.53 4.35
C THR A 30 11.36 6.94 3.80
N SER A 31 11.99 7.10 2.64
CA SER A 31 12.10 8.42 2.01
C SER A 31 10.75 8.86 1.44
N LYS A 32 10.43 10.16 1.45
CA LYS A 32 9.14 10.66 0.93
C LYS A 32 8.88 10.23 -0.51
N THR A 33 9.90 10.30 -1.36
CA THR A 33 9.82 9.89 -2.77
C THR A 33 9.53 8.40 -2.89
N THR A 34 10.34 7.57 -2.24
CA THR A 34 10.18 6.11 -2.27
C THR A 34 8.84 5.66 -1.69
N GLN A 35 8.37 6.30 -0.61
CA GLN A 35 7.06 6.03 -0.04
C GLN A 35 5.94 6.29 -1.06
N ASN A 36 5.99 7.43 -1.76
CA ASN A 36 4.99 7.77 -2.77
C ASN A 36 5.00 6.77 -3.94
N ASP A 37 6.18 6.32 -4.35
CA ASP A 37 6.32 5.31 -5.41
C ASP A 37 5.68 3.97 -4.98
N VAL A 38 6.00 3.49 -3.77
CA VAL A 38 5.41 2.27 -3.20
C VAL A 38 3.89 2.40 -3.10
N ILE A 39 3.38 3.52 -2.58
CA ILE A 39 1.94 3.79 -2.48
C ILE A 39 1.30 3.79 -3.88
N GLY A 40 1.96 4.38 -4.88
CA GLY A 40 1.48 4.40 -6.26
C GLY A 40 1.38 3.00 -6.88
N VAL A 41 2.40 2.16 -6.68
CA VAL A 41 2.39 0.77 -7.15
C VAL A 41 1.27 -0.02 -6.48
N ILE A 42 1.11 0.09 -5.15
CA ILE A 42 0.05 -0.60 -4.41
C ILE A 42 -1.33 -0.11 -4.86
N LYS A 43 -1.51 1.20 -5.05
CA LYS A 43 -2.74 1.78 -5.58
C LYS A 43 -3.13 1.13 -6.91
N ASN A 44 -2.18 1.07 -7.85
CA ASN A 44 -2.42 0.49 -9.17
C ASN A 44 -2.79 -1.00 -9.08
N LEU A 45 -2.09 -1.76 -8.23
CA LEU A 45 -2.37 -3.17 -8.00
C LEU A 45 -3.76 -3.42 -7.42
N VAL A 46 -4.17 -2.62 -6.44
CA VAL A 46 -5.52 -2.71 -5.84
C VAL A 46 -6.58 -2.34 -6.87
N GLN A 47 -6.39 -1.25 -7.61
CA GLN A 47 -7.33 -0.83 -8.65
C GLN A 47 -7.49 -1.89 -9.73
N GLU A 48 -6.39 -2.46 -10.22
CA GLU A 48 -6.44 -3.50 -11.25
C GLU A 48 -7.07 -4.80 -10.74
N LYS A 49 -6.80 -5.18 -9.50
CA LYS A 49 -7.46 -6.32 -8.86
C LYS A 49 -8.98 -6.13 -8.77
N ILE A 50 -9.43 -4.95 -8.34
CA ILE A 50 -10.87 -4.64 -8.28
C ILE A 50 -11.46 -4.62 -9.69
N ALA A 51 -10.82 -3.92 -10.63
CA ALA A 51 -11.31 -3.76 -11.99
C ALA A 51 -11.39 -5.11 -12.72
N SER A 52 -10.38 -5.97 -12.58
CA SER A 52 -10.40 -7.32 -13.14
C SER A 52 -11.54 -8.18 -12.58
N GLN A 53 -11.83 -8.09 -11.28
CA GLN A 53 -12.96 -8.79 -10.66
C GLN A 53 -14.32 -8.28 -11.14
N VAL A 54 -14.46 -6.99 -11.39
CA VAL A 54 -15.67 -6.40 -11.97
C VAL A 54 -15.83 -6.86 -13.42
N ARG A 55 -14.75 -6.81 -14.21
CA ARG A 55 -14.73 -7.20 -15.63
C ARG A 55 -14.96 -8.70 -15.86
N SER A 56 -14.50 -9.56 -14.95
CA SER A 56 -14.60 -11.02 -15.11
C SER A 56 -15.96 -11.60 -14.72
N GLN A 57 -16.85 -10.80 -14.13
CA GLN A 57 -18.19 -11.23 -13.75
C GLN A 57 -19.18 -10.97 -14.89
N GLU A 58 -19.96 -11.98 -15.26
CA GLU A 58 -21.12 -11.83 -16.17
C GLU A 58 -22.32 -11.20 -15.45
N ARG A 59 -22.10 -10.12 -14.69
CA ARG A 59 -23.12 -9.42 -13.91
C ARG A 59 -23.25 -7.97 -14.38
N VAL A 60 -24.43 -7.41 -14.18
CA VAL A 60 -24.69 -5.99 -14.42
C VAL A 60 -24.50 -5.22 -13.11
N PHE A 61 -23.77 -4.11 -13.17
CA PHE A 61 -23.48 -3.25 -12.03
C PHE A 61 -24.22 -1.92 -12.18
N SER A 62 -24.72 -1.36 -11.07
CA SER A 62 -25.27 0.00 -11.00
C SER A 62 -24.30 0.94 -10.27
N ILE A 63 -24.14 2.17 -10.75
CA ILE A 63 -23.32 3.19 -10.10
C ILE A 63 -24.23 4.04 -9.22
N MET A 64 -23.91 4.15 -7.93
CA MET A 64 -24.52 5.11 -7.02
C MET A 64 -23.55 6.26 -6.82
N ALA A 65 -24.00 7.48 -7.03
CA ALA A 65 -23.25 8.71 -6.77
C ALA A 65 -24.09 9.60 -5.85
N ASP A 66 -23.43 10.19 -4.85
CA ASP A 66 -24.00 11.24 -4.01
C ASP A 66 -23.39 12.58 -4.45
N GLU A 67 -24.16 13.67 -4.39
CA GLU A 67 -23.73 15.02 -4.81
C GLU A 67 -22.78 15.67 -3.80
#